data_AF-A0A6P6Y6M8-F1
#
_entry.id   AF-A0A6P6Y6M8-F1
#
_cell.length_a   1.000
_cell.length_b   1.000
_cell.length_c   1.000
_cell.angle_alpha   90.00
_cell.angle_beta   90.00
_cell.angle_gamma   90.00
#
_symmetry.space_group_name_H-M   'P 1'
#
loop_
_entity.id
_entity.type
_entity.pdbx_description
1 polymer ?
#
loop_
_entity_poly.entity_id
_entity_poly.type
_entity_poly.pdbx_seq_one_letter_code
_entity_poly.pdbx_strand_id
1 'polypeptide(L)'
;QAKHEKKGDGHYEYREFVRHVTVPNNVEADQLKCKMDKDGVLRFEAPLKQIEQKESRERNIPIEMVNRNKPAVEQQKEAKK
;
A
#
# COMPACT_ATOMS: atom_id res chain seq x y z
N GLN A 1 14.70 -21.46 -6.64
CA GLN A 1 15.94 -21.52 -7.43
C GLN A 1 15.54 -21.61 -8.90
N ALA A 2 16.14 -20.80 -9.78
CA ALA A 2 15.85 -20.85 -11.21
C ALA A 2 16.98 -21.63 -11.91
N LYS A 3 16.62 -22.72 -12.60
CA LYS A 3 17.56 -23.59 -13.32
C LYS A 3 17.17 -23.63 -14.80
N HIS A 4 18.12 -23.33 -15.68
CA HIS A 4 17.97 -23.45 -17.12
C HIS A 4 19.03 -24.41 -17.62
N GLU A 5 18.58 -25.50 -18.24
CA GLU A 5 19.43 -26.47 -18.93
C GLU A 5 19.05 -26.55 -20.40
N LYS A 6 20.05 -26.47 -21.29
CA LYS A 6 19.88 -26.65 -22.73
C LYS A 6 20.93 -27.63 -23.24
N LYS A 7 20.47 -28.69 -23.91
CA LYS A 7 21.32 -29.66 -24.60
C LYS A 7 21.23 -29.38 -26.10
N GLY A 8 22.37 -29.23 -26.75
CA GLY A 8 22.47 -29.20 -28.21
C GLY A 8 23.45 -30.25 -28.71
N ASP A 9 23.62 -30.33 -30.04
CA ASP A 9 24.58 -31.26 -30.63
C ASP A 9 26.00 -30.89 -30.19
N GLY A 10 26.59 -31.75 -29.36
CA GLY A 10 27.95 -31.62 -28.84
C GLY A 10 28.17 -30.54 -27.77
N HIS A 11 27.11 -29.84 -27.31
CA HIS A 11 27.25 -28.78 -26.29
C HIS A 11 26.14 -28.84 -25.24
N TYR A 12 26.50 -28.43 -24.02
CA TYR A 12 25.62 -28.34 -22.87
C TYR A 12 25.72 -26.95 -22.25
N GLU A 13 24.57 -26.32 -22.04
CA GLU A 13 24.46 -25.04 -21.37
C GLU A 13 23.65 -25.23 -20.07
N TYR A 14 24.24 -24.78 -18.96
CA TYR A 14 23.65 -24.79 -17.64
C TYR A 14 23.74 -23.39 -17.03
N ARG A 15 22.61 -22.86 -16.55
CA ARG A 15 22.56 -21.61 -15.79
C ARG A 15 21.70 -21.80 -14.56
N GLU A 16 22.24 -21.42 -13.41
CA GLU A 16 21.50 -21.38 -12.15
C GLU A 16 21.54 -19.96 -11.56
N PHE A 17 20.41 -19.50 -11.07
CA PHE A 17 20.28 -18.22 -10.38
C PHE A 17 19.59 -18.37 -9.03
N VAL A 18 20.22 -17.79 -8.01
CA VAL A 18 19.70 -17.70 -6.66
C VAL A 18 19.73 -16.24 -6.23
N ARG A 19 18.57 -15.70 -5.89
CA ARG A 19 18.42 -14.36 -5.31
C ARG A 19 17.69 -14.49 -3.99
N HIS A 20 18.28 -13.89 -2.97
CA HIS A 20 17.65 -13.73 -1.68
C HIS A 20 17.14 -12.29 -1.55
N VAL A 21 15.90 -12.15 -1.11
CA VAL A 21 15.28 -10.85 -0.82
C VAL A 21 14.56 -10.96 0.52
N THR A 22 14.71 -9.94 1.35
CA THR A 22 13.97 -9.86 2.61
C THR A 22 12.52 -9.50 2.32
N VAL A 23 11.59 -10.32 2.78
CA VAL A 23 10.16 -10.03 2.69
C VAL A 23 9.81 -9.02 3.78
N PRO A 24 9.16 -7.89 3.46
CA PRO A 24 8.73 -6.92 4.45
C PRO A 24 7.74 -7.51 5.47
N ASN A 25 7.76 -7.00 6.71
CA ASN A 25 6.95 -7.53 7.81
C ASN A 25 5.43 -7.43 7.60
N ASN A 26 4.98 -6.49 6.77
CA ASN A 26 3.58 -6.22 6.47
C ASN A 26 3.05 -7.05 5.27
N VAL A 27 3.80 -8.02 4.77
CA VAL A 27 3.38 -8.92 3.67
C VAL A 27 2.95 -10.27 4.24
N GLU A 28 1.85 -10.84 3.74
CA GLU A 28 1.45 -12.22 4.05
C GLU A 28 2.34 -13.21 3.29
N ALA A 29 3.44 -13.61 3.91
CA ALA A 29 4.47 -14.45 3.29
C ALA A 29 3.94 -15.82 2.82
N ASP A 30 2.97 -16.39 3.52
CA ASP A 30 2.37 -17.69 3.19
C ASP A 30 1.56 -17.66 1.88
N GLN A 31 1.20 -16.46 1.41
CA GLN A 31 0.45 -16.25 0.18
C GLN A 31 1.31 -15.76 -0.99
N LEU A 32 2.63 -15.89 -0.89
CA LEU A 32 3.55 -15.50 -1.95
C LEU A 32 3.35 -16.38 -3.20
N LYS A 33 3.13 -15.72 -4.34
CA LYS A 33 2.99 -16.34 -5.66
C LYS A 33 4.08 -15.83 -6.58
N CYS A 34 4.47 -16.69 -7.52
CA CYS A 34 5.51 -16.41 -8.50
C CYS A 34 4.98 -16.64 -9.91
N LYS A 35 5.24 -15.70 -10.82
CA LYS A 35 4.85 -15.78 -12.22
C LYS A 35 5.98 -15.27 -13.11
N MET A 36 6.22 -15.94 -14.22
CA MET A 36 7.08 -15.45 -15.29
C MET A 36 6.20 -14.76 -16.33
N ASP A 37 6.53 -13.52 -16.71
CA ASP A 37 5.85 -12.86 -17.82
C ASP A 37 6.46 -13.23 -19.18
N LYS A 38 5.85 -12.71 -20.26
CA LYS A 38 6.28 -13.01 -21.64
C LYS A 38 7.66 -12.45 -21.97
N ASP A 39 8.12 -11.44 -21.23
CA ASP A 39 9.41 -10.80 -21.42
C ASP A 39 10.52 -11.52 -20.62
N GLY A 40 10.18 -12.60 -19.90
CA GLY A 40 11.12 -13.40 -19.14
C GLY A 40 11.46 -12.81 -17.77
N VAL A 41 10.62 -11.91 -17.25
CA VAL A 41 10.78 -11.33 -15.91
C VAL A 41 10.00 -12.16 -14.89
N LEU A 42 10.71 -12.60 -13.85
CA LEU A 42 10.14 -13.34 -12.74
C LEU A 42 9.56 -12.36 -11.70
N ARG A 43 8.23 -12.37 -11.55
CA ARG A 43 7.49 -11.52 -10.62
C ARG A 43 7.04 -12.30 -9.39
N PHE A 44 7.24 -11.71 -8.22
CA PHE A 44 6.76 -12.21 -6.93
C PHE A 44 5.67 -11.29 -6.40
N GLU A 45 4.53 -11.84 -6.00
CA GLU A 45 3.37 -11.07 -5.51
C GLU A 45 2.74 -11.75 -4.29
N ALA A 46 2.30 -10.95 -3.31
CA ALA A 46 1.58 -11.39 -2.12
C ALA A 46 0.70 -10.25 -1.61
N PRO A 47 -0.45 -10.55 -0.98
CA PRO A 47 -1.23 -9.54 -0.30
C PRO A 47 -0.50 -8.99 0.93
N LEU A 48 -0.87 -7.77 1.33
CA LEU A 48 -0.46 -7.22 2.60
C LEU A 48 -1.22 -7.89 3.74
N LYS A 49 -0.60 -7.94 4.92
CA LYS A 49 -1.26 -8.41 6.13
C LYS A 49 -2.51 -7.58 6.39
N GLN A 50 -3.60 -8.26 6.73
CA GLN A 50 -4.79 -7.57 7.18
C GLN A 50 -4.44 -6.86 8.48
N ILE A 51 -4.31 -5.53 8.40
CA ILE A 51 -4.33 -4.70 9.59
C ILE A 51 -5.79 -4.78 10.02
N GLU A 52 -6.07 -5.41 11.15
CA GLU A 52 -7.37 -5.29 11.79
C GLU A 52 -7.70 -3.80 11.78
N GLN A 53 -8.75 -3.42 11.06
CA GLN A 53 -9.30 -2.08 11.19
C GLN A 53 -9.64 -1.99 12.67
N LYS A 54 -8.78 -1.34 13.46
CA LYS A 54 -9.15 -0.89 14.80
C LYS A 54 -10.48 -0.21 14.56
N GLU A 55 -11.55 -0.78 15.12
CA GLU A 55 -12.87 -0.16 15.16
C GLU A 55 -12.60 1.32 15.35
N SER A 56 -13.03 2.13 14.38
CA SER A 56 -12.57 3.48 14.25
C SER A 56 -12.71 4.13 15.62
N ARG A 57 -11.57 4.39 16.29
CA ARG A 57 -11.54 5.10 17.57
C ARG A 57 -11.79 6.59 17.31
N GLU A 58 -12.58 6.88 16.29
CA GLU A 58 -13.08 8.18 15.94
C GLU A 58 -13.93 8.65 17.11
N ARG A 59 -13.47 9.71 17.74
CA ARG A 59 -14.23 10.42 18.75
C ARG A 59 -14.70 11.70 18.08
N ASN A 60 -16.00 11.95 18.11
CA ASN A 60 -16.52 13.26 17.75
C ASN A 60 -16.04 14.25 18.81
N ILE A 61 -15.06 15.09 18.48
CA ILE A 61 -14.59 16.19 19.32
C ILE A 61 -15.37 17.44 18.90
N PRO A 62 -16.35 17.90 19.69
CA PRO A 62 -17.09 19.11 19.36
C PRO A 62 -16.16 20.32 19.46
N ILE A 63 -16.21 21.19 18.45
CA ILE A 63 -15.46 22.44 18.43
C ILE A 63 -16.35 23.54 19.01
N GLU A 64 -16.02 24.01 20.21
CA GLU A 64 -16.60 25.23 20.76
C GLU A 64 -15.85 26.46 20.20
N MET A 65 -16.55 27.27 19.43
CA MET A 65 -16.00 28.54 18.94
C MET A 65 -16.09 29.60 20.04
N VAL A 66 -15.06 29.66 20.89
CA VAL A 66 -14.86 30.77 21.82
C VAL A 66 -14.37 32.01 21.05
N ASN A 67 -14.98 33.16 21.33
CA ASN A 67 -14.68 34.48 20.74
C ASN A 67 -15.07 34.69 19.27
N ARG A 68 -16.29 34.31 18.84
CA ARG A 68 -16.90 35.06 17.72
C ARG A 68 -17.32 36.44 18.24
N ASN A 69 -16.46 37.44 18.04
CA ASN A 69 -16.96 38.82 17.99
C ASN A 69 -18.14 38.83 17.01
N LYS A 70 -19.31 39.27 17.48
CA LYS A 70 -20.55 39.28 16.68
C LYS A 70 -20.25 39.81 15.26
N PRO A 71 -20.66 39.12 14.19
CA PRO A 71 -20.49 39.65 12.85
C PRO A 71 -21.25 40.98 12.76
N ALA A 72 -20.62 42.00 12.17
CA ALA A 72 -21.12 43.38 12.02
C ALA A 72 -22.43 43.52 11.21
N VAL A 73 -23.07 42.40 10.82
CA VAL A 73 -24.24 42.36 9.94
C VAL A 73 -25.54 42.68 10.70
N GLU A 74 -25.57 42.58 12.04
CA GLU A 74 -26.77 42.94 12.82
C GLU A 74 -26.93 44.45 13.07
N GLN A 75 -25.87 45.27 12.98
CA GLN A 75 -25.96 46.71 13.29
C GLN A 75 -26.63 47.56 12.20
N GLN A 76 -26.80 47.05 10.98
CA GLN A 76 -27.45 47.79 9.89
C GLN A 76 -28.98 47.67 9.88
N LYS A 77 -29.58 46.79 10.70
CA LYS A 77 -31.05 46.66 10.79
C LYS A 77 -31.69 47.62 11.80
N GLU A 78 -30.97 48.12 12.79
CA GLU A 78 -31.53 49.06 13.79
C GLU A 78 -31.46 50.54 13.36
N ALA A 79 -30.59 50.92 12.43
CA ALA A 79 -30.48 52.30 11.95
C ALA A 79 -31.51 52.69 10.85
N LYS A 80 -32.50 51.83 10.56
CA LYS A 80 -33.55 52.07 9.55
C LYS A 80 -34.98 51.93 10.08
N LYS A 81 -35.19 52.03 11.39
CA LYS A 81 -36.54 52.12 11.98
C LYS A 81 -36.86 53.54 12.41
#